data_AF-A0A934DVP9-F1
#
_entry.id   AF-A0A934DVP9-F1
#
_cell.length_a   1.000
_cell.length_b   1.000
_cell.length_c   1.000
_cell.angle_alpha   90.00
_cell.angle_beta   90.00
_cell.angle_gamma   90.00
#
_symmetry.space_group_name_H-M   'P 1'
#
loop_
_entity.id
_entity.type
_entity.pdbx_description
1 polymer ?
#
loop_
_entity_poly.entity_id
_entity_poly.type
_entity_poly.pdbx_seq_one_letter_code
_entity_poly.pdbx_strand_id
1 'polypeptide(L)'
;MRITDLLPVAVVVGALGCAGSMQQLPMERGNMVVLATNHTSAPYALRSITVSIDGQQEETTQGKALQHSDSESVQVGSMRVSRGQHTLSVRTSAEDVSRDHVVSLATTQSFRIDSLPAAITIHVFTPRSGLGHDRRLELSFDIQGGRMRAPLGAVASAPEGAARCAELSPVRAAICRTELVVEQAHASGDPLLIMCTRDRLAQMRTFAIAAEPDPTRDPPTPATRYDADVTRLACERILKLEQDLSRCATTEMRAGVLAGSW
;
A
#
# COMPACT_ATOMS: atom_id res chain seq x y z
N MET A 1 -16.40 61.42 4.01
CA MET A 1 -15.11 61.64 4.69
C MET A 1 -14.59 60.27 5.12
N ARG A 2 -13.48 59.86 4.48
CA ARG A 2 -12.50 58.79 4.77
C ARG A 2 -12.93 57.35 5.11
N ILE A 3 -12.51 56.51 4.16
CA ILE A 3 -12.16 55.08 4.20
C ILE A 3 -11.15 54.79 5.33
N THR A 4 -11.40 53.70 6.05
CA THR A 4 -10.44 52.85 6.79
C THR A 4 -11.18 51.55 7.12
N ASP A 5 -10.63 50.35 7.12
CA ASP A 5 -9.51 49.73 6.43
C ASP A 5 -9.71 48.24 6.71
N LEU A 6 -9.68 47.41 5.66
CA LEU A 6 -9.74 45.96 5.76
C LEU A 6 -8.39 45.44 6.26
N LEU A 7 -8.38 44.58 7.27
CA LEU A 7 -7.25 43.72 7.59
C LEU A 7 -7.67 42.25 7.44
N PRO A 8 -7.13 41.53 6.44
CA PRO A 8 -7.20 40.08 6.41
C PRO A 8 -6.16 39.48 7.37
N VAL A 9 -6.63 38.57 8.23
CA VAL A 9 -5.78 37.71 9.06
C VAL A 9 -5.10 36.69 8.13
N ALA A 10 -3.83 36.93 7.80
CA ALA A 10 -2.99 35.97 7.12
C ALA A 10 -2.57 34.87 8.11
N VAL A 11 -3.18 33.68 7.99
CA VAL A 11 -2.71 32.47 8.66
C VAL A 11 -1.49 31.97 7.89
N VAL A 12 -0.30 32.23 8.42
CA VAL A 12 0.95 31.64 7.94
C VAL A 12 1.00 30.20 8.45
N VAL A 13 0.58 29.25 7.60
CA VAL A 13 0.87 27.83 7.81
C VAL A 13 2.32 27.60 7.43
N GLY A 14 3.21 27.59 8.43
CA GLY A 14 4.60 27.20 8.27
C GLY A 14 4.68 25.71 7.96
N ALA A 15 4.78 25.35 6.67
CA ALA A 15 5.24 24.04 6.26
C ALA A 15 6.76 23.98 6.50
N LEU A 16 7.16 23.40 7.64
CA LEU A 16 8.52 22.90 7.84
C LEU A 16 8.69 21.66 6.95
N GLY A 17 8.96 21.89 5.67
CA GLY A 17 9.41 20.87 4.75
C GLY A 17 10.86 20.51 5.08
N CYS A 18 11.08 19.35 5.68
CA CYS A 18 12.38 18.70 5.64
C CYS A 18 12.64 18.27 4.19
N ALA A 19 13.17 19.19 3.38
CA ALA A 19 13.79 18.83 2.12
C ALA A 19 15.12 18.13 2.44
N GLY A 20 15.06 16.82 2.66
CA GLY A 20 16.25 15.99 2.62
C GLY A 20 16.86 16.12 1.23
N SER A 21 18.08 16.63 1.15
CA SER A 21 18.86 16.61 -0.09
C SER A 21 19.02 15.15 -0.53
N MET A 22 18.24 14.72 -1.52
CA MET A 22 18.54 13.48 -2.23
C MET A 22 19.88 13.70 -2.95
N GLN A 23 20.95 13.14 -2.38
CA GLN A 23 22.23 13.04 -3.07
C GLN A 23 22.00 12.32 -4.39
N GLN A 24 22.23 13.05 -5.48
CA GLN A 24 22.12 12.55 -6.83
C GLN A 24 23.32 11.62 -7.07
N LEU A 25 23.14 10.34 -6.77
CA LEU A 25 24.16 9.32 -6.99
C LEU A 25 24.51 9.26 -8.49
N PRO A 26 25.79 9.15 -8.86
CA PRO A 26 26.19 9.01 -10.25
C PRO A 26 25.68 7.67 -10.79
N MET A 27 24.53 7.69 -11.45
CA MET A 27 23.93 6.51 -12.06
C MET A 27 24.59 6.22 -13.42
N GLU A 28 25.29 5.10 -13.52
CA GLU A 28 25.76 4.61 -14.82
C GLU A 28 24.57 4.26 -15.73
N ARG A 29 24.65 4.65 -17.01
CA ARG A 29 23.58 4.40 -17.98
C ARG A 29 23.34 2.90 -18.11
N GLY A 30 22.08 2.49 -17.93
CA GLY A 30 21.64 1.10 -18.11
C GLY A 30 21.70 0.24 -16.85
N ASN A 31 22.15 0.79 -15.71
CA ASN A 31 22.14 0.08 -14.44
C ASN A 31 20.96 0.54 -13.57
N MET A 32 20.54 -0.35 -12.69
CA MET A 32 19.71 -0.01 -11.53
C MET A 32 20.56 -0.07 -10.26
N VAL A 33 20.39 0.91 -9.39
CA VAL A 33 21.06 0.94 -8.08
C VAL A 33 20.07 0.55 -7.00
N VAL A 34 20.50 -0.26 -6.05
CA VAL A 34 19.71 -0.59 -4.85
C VAL A 34 20.32 0.11 -3.65
N LEU A 35 19.50 0.89 -2.97
CA LEU A 35 19.84 1.65 -1.78
C LEU A 35 19.08 1.07 -0.59
N ALA A 36 19.68 1.10 0.59
CA ALA A 36 18.99 0.80 1.83
C ALA A 36 19.17 1.94 2.83
N THR A 37 18.08 2.34 3.46
CA THR A 37 18.07 3.30 4.57
C THR A 37 17.67 2.56 5.83
N ASN A 38 18.48 2.69 6.88
CA ASN A 38 18.20 2.09 8.16
C ASN A 38 17.47 3.09 9.08
N HIS A 39 16.23 2.77 9.46
CA HIS A 39 15.43 3.53 10.43
C HIS A 39 15.18 2.72 11.72
N THR A 40 15.94 1.64 11.95
CA THR A 40 15.80 0.83 13.17
C THR A 40 16.28 1.64 14.38
N SER A 41 15.45 1.73 15.41
CA SER A 41 15.85 2.32 16.70
C SER A 41 16.26 1.24 17.70
N ALA A 42 17.05 1.62 18.70
CA ALA A 42 17.34 0.77 19.85
C ALA A 42 16.05 0.11 20.40
N PRO A 43 16.09 -1.17 20.79
CA PRO A 43 17.29 -2.00 20.99
C PRO A 43 17.75 -2.78 19.75
N TYR A 44 17.21 -2.52 18.55
CA TYR A 44 17.57 -3.31 17.36
C TYR A 44 18.79 -2.76 16.64
N ALA A 45 19.74 -3.64 16.32
CA ALA A 45 20.88 -3.36 15.46
C ALA A 45 20.75 -4.19 14.17
N LEU A 46 20.62 -3.52 13.03
CA LEU A 46 20.54 -4.18 11.72
C LEU A 46 21.83 -4.97 11.44
N ARG A 47 21.72 -6.29 11.26
CA ARG A 47 22.84 -7.21 11.03
C ARG A 47 23.13 -7.43 9.56
N SER A 48 22.09 -7.65 8.77
CA SER A 48 22.25 -7.90 7.34
C SER A 48 21.03 -7.48 6.56
N ILE A 49 21.27 -7.08 5.31
CA ILE A 49 20.28 -6.99 4.26
C ILE A 49 20.81 -7.74 3.04
N THR A 50 20.02 -8.67 2.54
CA THR A 50 20.27 -9.42 1.33
C THR A 50 19.19 -9.06 0.32
N VAL A 51 19.61 -8.66 -0.87
CA VAL A 51 18.71 -8.29 -1.97
C VAL A 51 18.98 -9.18 -3.18
N SER A 52 17.93 -9.65 -3.84
CA SER A 52 18.03 -10.31 -5.14
C SER A 52 16.92 -9.86 -6.08
N ILE A 53 17.18 -9.92 -7.39
CA ILE A 53 16.24 -9.51 -8.44
C ILE A 53 16.09 -10.65 -9.43
N ASP A 54 14.85 -11.07 -9.70
CA ASP A 54 14.52 -12.19 -10.58
C ASP A 54 15.25 -13.49 -10.20
N GLY A 55 15.51 -13.66 -8.90
CA GLY A 55 16.29 -14.79 -8.36
C GLY A 55 17.78 -14.75 -8.70
N GLN A 56 18.25 -13.71 -9.40
CA GLN A 56 19.65 -13.49 -9.71
C GLN A 56 20.29 -12.59 -8.66
N GLN A 57 21.54 -12.94 -8.31
CA GLN A 57 22.50 -12.16 -7.53
C GLN A 57 21.99 -11.73 -6.14
N GLU A 58 22.48 -12.43 -5.11
CA GLU A 58 22.32 -12.04 -3.71
C GLU A 58 23.42 -11.06 -3.32
N GLU A 59 23.10 -9.76 -3.30
CA GLU A 59 23.99 -8.80 -2.67
C GLU A 59 23.67 -8.72 -1.19
N THR A 60 24.64 -9.11 -0.37
CA THR A 60 24.51 -9.07 1.09
C THR A 60 25.38 -7.97 1.66
N THR A 61 24.74 -6.95 2.21
CA THR A 61 25.42 -5.90 2.98
C THR A 61 25.33 -6.23 4.47
N GLN A 62 26.47 -6.27 5.16
CA GLN A 62 26.57 -6.58 6.59
C GLN A 62 26.68 -5.33 7.47
N GLY A 63 26.24 -5.48 8.72
CA GLY A 63 25.78 -4.44 9.64
C GLY A 63 26.71 -3.25 9.90
N LYS A 64 28.02 -3.32 9.69
CA LYS A 64 28.89 -2.14 9.87
C LYS A 64 28.58 -1.01 8.88
N ALA A 65 28.19 -1.34 7.65
CA ALA A 65 27.82 -0.33 6.66
C ALA A 65 26.47 0.32 7.01
N LEU A 66 25.56 -0.43 7.65
CA LEU A 66 24.17 -0.05 7.92
C LEU A 66 23.96 0.56 9.32
N GLN A 67 25.03 0.73 10.10
CA GLN A 67 25.00 1.27 11.47
C GLN A 67 24.94 2.80 11.54
N HIS A 68 25.02 3.51 10.41
CA HIS A 68 24.87 4.97 10.37
C HIS A 68 23.41 5.34 10.62
N SER A 69 23.11 5.84 11.82
CA SER A 69 21.77 5.97 12.40
C SER A 69 20.98 7.21 11.96
N ASP A 70 21.47 7.99 11.01
CA ASP A 70 21.00 9.37 10.82
C ASP A 70 20.45 9.59 9.41
N SER A 71 19.53 8.73 8.96
CA SER A 71 18.75 8.85 7.71
C SER A 71 19.53 8.74 6.39
N GLU A 72 20.84 8.50 6.43
CA GLU A 72 21.68 8.35 5.25
C GLU A 72 21.41 7.01 4.56
N SER A 73 21.22 7.03 3.24
CA SER A 73 20.99 5.83 2.44
C SER A 73 22.32 5.24 2.00
N VAL A 74 22.52 3.96 2.28
CA VAL A 74 23.72 3.22 1.91
C VAL A 74 23.43 2.41 0.67
N GLN A 75 24.32 2.48 -0.33
CA GLN A 75 24.20 1.60 -1.49
C GLN A 75 24.47 0.16 -1.08
N VAL A 76 23.49 -0.71 -1.27
CA VAL A 76 23.59 -2.14 -0.96
C VAL A 76 23.89 -2.98 -2.19
N GLY A 77 23.69 -2.42 -3.38
CA GLY A 77 24.12 -3.06 -4.61
C GLY A 77 23.87 -2.28 -5.89
N SER A 78 24.38 -2.81 -6.99
CA SER A 78 24.10 -2.31 -8.34
C SER A 78 23.97 -3.45 -9.32
N MET A 79 22.89 -3.42 -10.10
CA MET A 79 22.48 -4.55 -10.92
C MET A 79 22.11 -4.07 -12.32
N ARG A 80 22.47 -4.86 -13.33
CA ARG A 80 22.00 -4.65 -14.70
C ARG A 80 20.65 -5.31 -14.86
N VAL A 81 19.64 -4.49 -15.09
CA VAL A 81 18.26 -4.92 -15.29
C VAL A 81 17.72 -4.26 -16.55
N SER A 82 16.95 -5.02 -17.32
CA SER A 82 16.27 -4.48 -18.50
C SER A 82 15.06 -3.63 -18.09
N ARG A 83 14.43 -2.97 -19.07
CA ARG A 83 13.08 -2.43 -18.84
C ARG A 83 12.10 -3.58 -18.86
N GLY A 84 11.08 -3.54 -18.00
CA GLY A 84 10.11 -4.62 -17.91
C GLY A 84 9.65 -4.90 -16.48
N GLN A 85 8.95 -6.03 -16.33
CA GLN A 85 8.53 -6.52 -15.03
C GLN A 85 9.65 -7.34 -14.39
N HIS A 86 9.85 -7.12 -13.09
CA HIS A 86 10.88 -7.76 -12.29
C HIS A 86 10.32 -8.13 -10.91
N THR A 87 11.04 -9.00 -10.21
CA THR A 87 10.72 -9.41 -8.84
C THR A 87 11.88 -9.11 -7.92
N LEU A 88 11.65 -8.26 -6.92
CA LEU A 88 12.60 -7.95 -5.85
C LEU A 88 12.37 -8.89 -4.68
N SER A 89 13.41 -9.58 -4.20
CA SER A 89 13.37 -10.30 -2.93
C SER A 89 14.34 -9.66 -1.95
N VAL A 90 13.86 -9.39 -0.74
CA VAL A 90 14.65 -8.79 0.33
C VAL A 90 14.55 -9.64 1.57
N ARG A 91 15.71 -10.01 2.12
CA ARG A 91 15.84 -10.65 3.43
C ARG A 91 16.65 -9.75 4.32
N THR A 92 16.13 -9.44 5.49
CA THR A 92 16.80 -8.59 6.47
C THR A 92 16.82 -9.27 7.83
N SER A 93 17.88 -9.04 8.60
CA SER A 93 17.98 -9.49 9.98
C SER A 93 18.50 -8.39 10.89
N ALA A 94 17.95 -8.32 12.09
CA ALA A 94 18.37 -7.40 13.14
C ALA A 94 18.52 -8.16 14.46
N GLU A 95 19.51 -7.75 15.25
CA GLU A 95 19.76 -8.26 16.58
C GLU A 95 19.13 -7.34 17.63
N ASP A 96 18.32 -7.90 18.52
CA ASP A 96 17.89 -7.25 19.75
C ASP A 96 19.05 -7.26 20.74
N VAL A 97 19.77 -6.14 20.80
CA VAL A 97 20.96 -5.95 21.66
C VAL A 97 20.62 -6.13 23.15
N SER A 98 19.34 -6.02 23.53
CA SER A 98 18.91 -6.20 24.91
C SER A 98 18.64 -7.65 25.32
N ARG A 99 18.40 -8.55 24.35
CA ARG A 99 17.98 -9.94 24.62
C ARG A 99 18.73 -11.01 23.83
N ASP A 100 19.80 -10.65 23.13
CA ASP A 100 20.61 -11.57 22.29
C ASP A 100 19.73 -12.42 21.37
N HIS A 101 18.76 -11.77 20.72
CA HIS A 101 17.76 -12.43 19.87
C HIS A 101 17.80 -11.83 18.47
N VAL A 102 17.84 -12.69 17.44
CA VAL A 102 17.83 -12.26 16.05
C VAL A 102 16.41 -12.32 15.48
N VAL A 103 15.91 -11.17 15.05
CA VAL A 103 14.67 -11.05 14.28
C VAL A 103 15.02 -11.01 12.80
N SER A 104 14.33 -11.82 12.00
CA SER A 104 14.48 -11.81 10.55
C SER A 104 13.15 -11.55 9.85
N LEU A 105 13.22 -10.87 8.72
CA LEU A 105 12.09 -10.59 7.84
C LEU A 105 12.51 -10.90 6.41
N ALA A 106 11.64 -11.58 5.67
CA ALA A 106 11.81 -11.83 4.25
C ALA A 106 10.55 -11.39 3.52
N THR A 107 10.72 -10.70 2.40
CA THR A 107 9.60 -10.27 1.54
C THR A 107 9.99 -10.32 0.08
N THR A 108 8.99 -10.51 -0.77
CA THR A 108 9.13 -10.51 -2.23
C THR A 108 8.09 -9.55 -2.80
N GLN A 109 8.53 -8.64 -3.67
CA GLN A 109 7.66 -7.65 -4.30
C GLN A 109 7.94 -7.53 -5.80
N SER A 110 6.88 -7.60 -6.61
CA SER A 110 7.00 -7.29 -8.03
C SER A 110 7.13 -5.80 -8.25
N PHE A 111 7.92 -5.41 -9.24
CA PHE A 111 8.05 -4.02 -9.67
C PHE A 111 8.22 -3.97 -11.19
N ARG A 112 8.09 -2.78 -11.75
CA ARG A 112 8.31 -2.55 -13.18
C ARG A 112 9.27 -1.39 -13.39
N ILE A 113 10.23 -1.56 -14.28
CA ILE A 113 11.15 -0.52 -14.72
C ILE A 113 10.63 0.06 -16.03
N ASP A 114 10.33 1.36 -16.03
CA ASP A 114 9.82 2.08 -17.20
C ASP A 114 10.94 2.85 -17.92
N SER A 115 11.92 3.34 -17.17
CA SER A 115 13.07 4.09 -17.69
C SER A 115 14.37 3.73 -16.97
N LEU A 116 15.50 3.89 -17.65
CA LEU A 116 16.83 3.71 -17.09
C LEU A 116 17.61 5.03 -17.17
N PRO A 117 18.48 5.35 -16.19
CA PRO A 117 18.76 4.56 -14.99
C PRO A 117 17.58 4.52 -14.00
N ALA A 118 17.55 3.52 -13.13
CA ALA A 118 16.53 3.33 -12.11
C ALA A 118 17.17 3.16 -10.73
N ALA A 119 16.43 3.44 -9.67
CA ALA A 119 16.89 3.21 -8.30
C ALA A 119 15.76 2.63 -7.44
N ILE A 120 16.06 1.66 -6.59
CA ILE A 120 15.15 1.17 -5.55
C ILE A 120 15.73 1.52 -4.19
N THR A 121 14.94 2.20 -3.36
CA THR A 121 15.29 2.50 -1.97
C THR A 121 14.49 1.59 -1.05
N ILE A 122 15.20 0.85 -0.20
CA ILE A 122 14.62 -0.06 0.79
C ILE A 122 14.72 0.61 2.16
N HIS A 123 13.59 0.90 2.77
CA HIS A 123 13.52 1.45 4.12
C HIS A 123 13.26 0.31 5.10
N VAL A 124 14.16 0.12 6.07
CA VAL A 124 13.99 -0.86 7.15
C VAL A 124 13.61 -0.12 8.43
N PHE A 125 12.48 -0.48 9.05
CA PHE A 125 12.01 0.19 10.26
C PHE A 125 11.58 -0.81 11.33
N THR A 126 11.61 -0.32 12.57
CA THR A 126 11.01 -0.98 13.73
C THR A 126 9.79 -0.16 14.15
N PRO A 127 8.57 -0.72 14.17
CA PRO A 127 7.37 0.02 14.49
C PRO A 127 7.43 0.57 15.92
N ARG A 128 7.12 1.86 16.07
CA ARG A 128 6.96 2.51 17.37
C ARG A 128 5.57 2.19 17.92
N SER A 129 5.33 0.98 18.40
CA SER A 129 4.03 0.65 19.03
C SER A 129 4.15 0.60 20.55
N GLY A 130 3.53 1.59 21.21
CA GLY A 130 3.39 1.69 22.67
C GLY A 130 2.37 0.71 23.28
N LEU A 131 1.85 -0.25 22.52
CA LEU A 131 0.89 -1.24 22.98
C LEU A 131 1.12 -2.55 22.21
N GLY A 132 1.77 -3.52 22.85
CA GLY A 132 1.85 -4.90 22.35
C GLY A 132 3.24 -5.33 21.90
N HIS A 133 3.65 -6.51 22.38
CA HIS A 133 4.97 -7.12 22.27
C HIS A 133 5.37 -7.63 20.86
N ASP A 134 4.85 -7.06 19.78
CA ASP A 134 5.18 -7.52 18.43
C ASP A 134 6.51 -6.91 17.95
N ARG A 135 7.59 -7.65 18.23
CA ARG A 135 8.98 -7.42 17.83
C ARG A 135 9.18 -7.67 16.33
N ARG A 136 8.54 -6.87 15.49
CA ARG A 136 8.57 -7.08 14.04
C ARG A 136 9.43 -6.04 13.36
N LEU A 137 10.29 -6.48 12.44
CA LEU A 137 10.86 -5.59 11.43
C LEU A 137 9.78 -5.31 10.38
N GLU A 138 9.85 -4.14 9.77
CA GLU A 138 8.99 -3.76 8.66
C GLU A 138 9.85 -3.17 7.52
N LEU A 139 9.36 -3.33 6.28
CA LEU A 139 10.03 -2.86 5.07
C LEU A 139 9.09 -2.00 4.24
N SER A 140 9.65 -0.96 3.63
CA SER A 140 8.99 -0.10 2.65
C SER A 140 9.94 0.10 1.49
N PHE A 141 9.36 0.30 0.30
CA PHE A 141 10.07 0.34 -0.96
C PHE A 141 9.67 1.58 -1.73
N ASP A 142 10.65 2.32 -2.21
CA ASP A 142 10.48 3.40 -3.18
C ASP A 142 11.27 3.09 -4.45
N ILE A 143 10.76 3.50 -5.60
CA ILE A 143 11.40 3.26 -6.90
C ILE A 143 11.41 4.52 -7.77
N GLN A 144 12.60 4.90 -8.22
CA GLN A 144 12.81 5.93 -9.22
C GLN A 144 13.05 5.29 -10.58
N GLY A 145 12.40 5.81 -11.63
CA GLY A 145 12.47 5.26 -12.98
C GLY A 145 11.56 4.04 -13.22
N GLY A 146 10.65 3.75 -12.29
CA GLY A 146 9.72 2.63 -12.37
C GLY A 146 8.52 2.77 -11.43
N ARG A 147 7.85 1.66 -11.15
CA ARG A 147 6.72 1.58 -10.23
C ARG A 147 6.70 0.26 -9.46
N MET A 148 6.46 0.33 -8.16
CA MET A 148 6.24 -0.86 -7.33
C MET A 148 4.84 -1.39 -7.64
N ARG A 149 4.68 -2.71 -7.78
CA ARG A 149 3.35 -3.31 -7.76
C ARG A 149 2.81 -3.14 -6.34
N ALA A 150 1.60 -2.60 -6.21
CA ALA A 150 0.92 -2.55 -4.93
C ALA A 150 0.92 -3.98 -4.34
N PRO A 151 1.29 -4.15 -3.05
CA PRO A 151 1.17 -5.44 -2.39
C PRO A 151 -0.24 -5.98 -2.63
N LEU A 152 -0.37 -7.28 -2.93
CA LEU A 152 -1.69 -7.90 -3.10
C LEU A 152 -2.47 -7.72 -1.78
N GLY A 153 -3.55 -6.95 -1.82
CA GLY A 153 -4.34 -6.58 -0.63
C GLY A 153 -3.97 -5.25 0.03
N ALA A 154 -2.91 -4.56 -0.40
CA ALA A 154 -2.75 -3.14 -0.10
C ALA A 154 -3.83 -2.38 -0.86
N VAL A 155 -4.81 -1.86 -0.12
CA VAL A 155 -5.66 -0.78 -0.61
C VAL A 155 -4.70 0.30 -1.06
N ALA A 156 -4.54 0.47 -2.38
CA ALA A 156 -3.65 1.50 -2.93
C ALA A 156 -3.93 2.80 -2.16
N SER A 157 -2.88 3.40 -1.58
CA SER A 157 -2.95 4.69 -0.90
C SER A 157 -3.90 5.56 -1.71
N ALA A 158 -5.03 5.87 -1.08
CA ALA A 158 -6.23 6.41 -1.73
C ALA A 158 -5.85 7.27 -2.94
N PRO A 159 -6.12 6.84 -4.20
CA PRO A 159 -6.10 7.81 -5.29
C PRO A 159 -7.05 8.95 -4.88
N GLU A 160 -6.92 10.15 -5.44
CA GLU A 160 -7.82 11.28 -5.14
C GLU A 160 -9.32 10.88 -5.13
N GLY A 161 -9.71 9.82 -5.85
CA GLY A 161 -11.01 9.17 -5.78
C GLY A 161 -11.45 8.61 -4.42
N ALA A 162 -10.57 8.08 -3.57
CA ALA A 162 -10.96 7.52 -2.27
C ALA A 162 -11.30 8.61 -1.23
N ALA A 163 -10.70 9.81 -1.34
CA ALA A 163 -11.16 10.99 -0.60
C ALA A 163 -12.58 11.39 -1.04
N ARG A 164 -12.86 11.34 -2.35
CA ARG A 164 -14.22 11.58 -2.89
C ARG A 164 -15.24 10.55 -2.43
N CYS A 165 -14.85 9.29 -2.24
CA CYS A 165 -15.76 8.28 -1.72
C CYS A 165 -16.08 8.46 -0.22
N ALA A 166 -15.22 9.13 0.56
CA ALA A 166 -15.39 9.29 2.00
C ALA A 166 -16.53 10.25 2.38
N GLU A 167 -16.87 11.20 1.50
CA GLU A 167 -17.96 12.16 1.70
C GLU A 167 -19.36 11.57 1.42
N LEU A 168 -19.42 10.32 0.93
CA LEU A 168 -20.66 9.63 0.60
C LEU A 168 -21.26 8.87 1.80
N SER A 169 -22.55 8.57 1.72
CA SER A 169 -23.18 7.65 2.68
C SER A 169 -22.47 6.29 2.67
N PRO A 170 -22.45 5.51 3.78
CA PRO A 170 -21.66 4.29 3.88
C PRO A 170 -21.85 3.29 2.73
N VAL A 171 -23.10 3.13 2.26
CA VAL A 171 -23.43 2.28 1.10
C VAL A 171 -22.82 2.82 -0.20
N ARG A 172 -23.00 4.11 -0.47
CA ARG A 172 -22.46 4.75 -1.67
C ARG A 172 -20.93 4.81 -1.64
N ALA A 173 -20.34 5.00 -0.46
CA ALA A 173 -18.91 4.97 -0.24
C ALA A 173 -18.32 3.58 -0.55
N ALA A 174 -18.98 2.50 -0.09
CA ALA A 174 -18.57 1.12 -0.36
C ALA A 174 -18.63 0.79 -1.86
N ILE A 175 -19.70 1.20 -2.55
CA ILE A 175 -19.84 1.03 -4.01
C ILE A 175 -18.75 1.81 -4.75
N CYS A 176 -18.54 3.08 -4.40
CA CYS A 176 -17.51 3.94 -4.98
C CYS A 176 -16.11 3.35 -4.83
N ARG A 177 -15.76 2.85 -3.63
CA ARG A 177 -14.46 2.18 -3.41
C ARG A 177 -14.33 0.91 -4.25
N THR A 178 -15.41 0.13 -4.38
CA THR A 178 -15.42 -1.09 -5.19
C THR A 178 -15.25 -0.79 -6.68
N GLU A 179 -15.82 0.30 -7.19
CA GLU A 179 -15.61 0.78 -8.57
C GLU A 179 -14.14 1.14 -8.83
N LEU A 180 -13.50 1.84 -7.88
CA LEU A 180 -12.06 2.12 -7.95
C LEU A 180 -11.22 0.84 -7.99
N VAL A 181 -11.61 -0.19 -7.24
CA VAL A 181 -10.92 -1.50 -7.27
C VAL A 181 -11.08 -2.17 -8.65
N VAL A 182 -12.25 -2.07 -9.29
CA VAL A 182 -12.45 -2.59 -10.66
C VAL A 182 -11.57 -1.84 -11.67
N GLU A 183 -11.48 -0.52 -11.58
CA GLU A 183 -10.60 0.30 -12.43
C GLU A 183 -9.12 -0.07 -12.25
N GLN A 184 -8.69 -0.26 -11.00
CA GLN A 184 -7.33 -0.71 -10.69
C GLN A 184 -7.05 -2.12 -11.23
N ALA A 185 -8.01 -3.04 -11.11
CA ALA A 185 -7.91 -4.39 -11.66
C ALA A 185 -7.81 -4.37 -13.20
N HIS A 186 -8.53 -3.46 -13.86
CA HIS A 186 -8.37 -3.22 -15.30
C HIS A 186 -6.98 -2.67 -15.66
N ALA A 187 -6.45 -1.74 -14.86
CA ALA A 187 -5.12 -1.17 -15.08
C ALA A 187 -3.99 -2.19 -14.84
N SER A 188 -4.18 -3.16 -13.94
CA SER A 188 -3.22 -4.24 -13.68
C SER A 188 -3.31 -5.39 -14.68
N GLY A 189 -4.41 -5.49 -15.44
CA GLY A 189 -4.62 -6.54 -16.43
C GLY A 189 -4.95 -7.91 -15.84
N ASP A 190 -5.51 -7.97 -14.63
CA ASP A 190 -5.87 -9.22 -13.94
C ASP A 190 -7.33 -9.61 -14.24
N PRO A 191 -7.58 -10.56 -15.16
CA PRO A 191 -8.94 -10.91 -15.57
C PRO A 191 -9.78 -11.54 -14.46
N LEU A 192 -9.16 -12.26 -13.52
CA LEU A 192 -9.88 -12.93 -12.44
C LEU A 192 -10.32 -11.92 -11.38
N LEU A 193 -9.43 -11.01 -11.01
CA LEU A 193 -9.76 -9.91 -10.11
C LEU A 193 -10.84 -9.02 -10.72
N ILE A 194 -10.75 -8.70 -12.02
CA ILE A 194 -11.79 -7.95 -12.75
C ILE A 194 -13.16 -8.65 -12.66
N MET A 195 -13.22 -9.95 -12.96
CA MET A 195 -14.50 -10.68 -12.93
C MET A 195 -15.09 -10.75 -11.51
N CYS A 196 -14.28 -11.10 -10.52
CA CYS A 196 -14.73 -11.25 -9.14
C CYS A 196 -15.22 -9.92 -8.56
N THR A 197 -14.45 -8.84 -8.77
CA THR A 197 -14.81 -7.50 -8.27
C THR A 197 -16.05 -6.95 -8.98
N ARG A 198 -16.22 -7.20 -10.27
CA ARG A 198 -17.44 -6.85 -11.02
C ARG A 198 -18.68 -7.58 -10.52
N ASP A 199 -18.59 -8.88 -10.23
CA ASP A 199 -19.72 -9.65 -9.67
C ASP A 199 -20.14 -9.10 -8.30
N ARG A 200 -19.18 -8.81 -7.43
CA ARG A 200 -19.44 -8.19 -6.12
C ARG A 200 -20.06 -6.80 -6.24
N LEU A 201 -19.56 -5.98 -7.16
CA LEU A 201 -20.13 -4.66 -7.45
C LEU A 201 -21.59 -4.76 -7.93
N ALA A 202 -21.90 -5.72 -8.80
CA ALA A 202 -23.27 -5.94 -9.27
C ALA A 202 -24.21 -6.35 -8.14
N GLN A 203 -23.75 -7.22 -7.23
CA GLN A 203 -24.49 -7.60 -6.03
C GLN A 203 -24.72 -6.40 -5.09
N MET A 204 -23.71 -5.58 -4.86
CA MET A 204 -23.82 -4.37 -4.04
C MET A 204 -24.85 -3.39 -4.62
N ARG A 205 -24.83 -3.16 -5.94
CA ARG A 205 -25.83 -2.31 -6.63
C ARG A 205 -27.25 -2.85 -6.49
N THR A 206 -27.41 -4.17 -6.52
CA THR A 206 -28.72 -4.81 -6.31
C THR A 206 -29.25 -4.55 -4.90
N PHE A 207 -28.40 -4.68 -3.87
CA PHE A 207 -28.79 -4.37 -2.49
C PHE A 207 -28.98 -2.87 -2.25
N ALA A 208 -28.28 -2.00 -2.98
CA ALA A 208 -28.40 -0.56 -2.84
C ALA A 208 -29.81 -0.05 -3.15
N ILE A 209 -30.51 -0.68 -4.09
CA ILE A 209 -31.91 -0.39 -4.41
C ILE A 209 -32.82 -0.55 -3.18
N ALA A 210 -32.53 -1.53 -2.32
CA ALA A 210 -33.27 -1.76 -1.08
C ALA A 210 -32.75 -0.95 0.11
N ALA A 211 -31.56 -0.36 0.00
CA ALA A 211 -30.91 0.41 1.06
C ALA A 211 -31.17 1.92 0.98
N GLU A 212 -31.61 2.43 -0.18
CA GLU A 212 -31.97 3.84 -0.34
C GLU A 212 -33.47 4.05 -0.05
N PRO A 213 -33.82 4.83 1.00
CA PRO A 213 -35.20 5.16 1.27
C PRO A 213 -35.72 6.07 0.15
N ASP A 214 -36.89 5.73 -0.42
CA ASP A 214 -37.58 6.59 -1.38
C ASP A 214 -37.96 7.91 -0.68
N PRO A 215 -37.40 9.06 -1.11
CA PRO A 215 -37.65 10.35 -0.45
C PRO A 215 -39.09 10.84 -0.63
N THR A 216 -39.90 10.17 -1.46
CA THR A 216 -41.31 10.50 -1.68
C THR A 216 -42.29 9.68 -0.82
N ARG A 217 -41.79 8.81 0.07
CA ARG A 217 -42.61 7.87 0.85
C ARG A 217 -43.14 8.52 2.15
N ASP A 218 -44.43 8.36 2.40
CA ASP A 218 -45.17 8.89 3.56
C ASP A 218 -44.60 8.44 4.93
N PRO A 219 -44.90 9.18 6.03
CA PRO A 219 -44.34 8.94 7.35
C PRO A 219 -44.65 7.56 7.96
N PRO A 220 -43.86 7.12 8.96
CA PRO A 220 -43.78 5.72 9.36
C PRO A 220 -45.08 5.15 9.98
N THR A 221 -45.69 4.20 9.26
CA THR A 221 -46.73 3.27 9.76
C THR A 221 -46.08 1.96 10.27
N PRO A 222 -46.79 1.02 10.92
CA PRO A 222 -46.21 -0.27 11.32
C PRO A 222 -45.53 -1.06 10.19
N ALA A 223 -45.90 -0.80 8.93
CA ALA A 223 -45.24 -1.33 7.74
C ALA A 223 -43.79 -0.82 7.56
N THR A 224 -43.41 0.33 8.14
CA THR A 224 -42.08 0.90 7.98
C THR A 224 -41.04 0.33 8.93
N ARG A 225 -41.43 -0.44 9.97
CA ARG A 225 -40.47 -1.26 10.73
C ARG A 225 -39.88 -2.37 9.86
N TYR A 226 -40.71 -2.98 9.01
CA TYR A 226 -40.27 -3.97 8.03
C TYR A 226 -39.31 -3.35 7.01
N ASP A 227 -39.63 -2.15 6.50
CA ASP A 227 -38.75 -1.41 5.59
C ASP A 227 -37.40 -1.05 6.25
N ALA A 228 -37.39 -0.67 7.53
CA ALA A 228 -36.16 -0.37 8.27
C ALA A 228 -35.26 -1.59 8.46
N ASP A 229 -35.84 -2.76 8.74
CA ASP A 229 -35.09 -4.02 8.84
C ASP A 229 -34.53 -4.47 7.49
N VAL A 230 -35.31 -4.32 6.40
CA VAL A 230 -34.85 -4.60 5.03
C VAL A 230 -33.70 -3.67 4.64
N THR A 231 -33.82 -2.37 4.94
CA THR A 231 -32.78 -1.37 4.69
C THR A 231 -31.50 -1.70 5.46
N ARG A 232 -31.62 -2.02 6.76
CA ARG A 232 -30.48 -2.41 7.60
C ARG A 232 -29.79 -3.67 7.08
N LEU A 233 -30.56 -4.69 6.71
CA LEU A 233 -30.02 -5.94 6.17
C LEU A 233 -29.30 -5.70 4.83
N ALA A 234 -29.84 -4.83 3.97
CA ALA A 234 -29.21 -4.46 2.72
C ALA A 234 -27.87 -3.75 2.94
N CYS A 235 -27.81 -2.78 3.86
CA CYS A 235 -26.58 -2.10 4.27
C CYS A 235 -25.53 -3.09 4.80
N GLU A 236 -25.91 -3.99 5.71
CA GLU A 236 -25.02 -5.02 6.27
C GLU A 236 -24.45 -5.93 5.18
N ARG A 237 -25.26 -6.32 4.19
CA ARG A 237 -24.80 -7.13 3.06
C ARG A 237 -23.83 -6.39 2.16
N ILE A 238 -24.05 -5.11 1.89
CA ILE A 238 -23.15 -4.29 1.08
C ILE A 238 -21.77 -4.17 1.76
N LEU A 239 -21.74 -3.88 3.05
CA LEU A 239 -20.48 -3.79 3.80
C LEU A 239 -19.76 -5.14 3.89
N LYS A 240 -20.51 -6.25 4.01
CA LYS A 240 -19.93 -7.59 3.97
C LYS A 240 -19.32 -7.92 2.60
N LEU A 241 -20.01 -7.58 1.51
CA LEU A 241 -19.50 -7.77 0.15
C LEU A 241 -18.20 -6.98 -0.07
N GLU A 242 -18.11 -5.77 0.48
CA GLU A 242 -16.88 -4.99 0.46
C GLU A 242 -15.73 -5.69 1.20
N GLN A 243 -15.97 -6.23 2.39
CA GLN A 243 -14.95 -7.00 3.13
C GLN A 243 -14.52 -8.26 2.36
N ASP A 244 -15.46 -8.92 1.69
CA ASP A 244 -15.21 -10.12 0.88
C ASP A 244 -14.41 -9.82 -0.41
N LEU A 245 -14.24 -8.56 -0.82
CA LEU A 245 -13.34 -8.21 -1.95
C LEU A 245 -11.90 -8.63 -1.70
N SER A 246 -11.45 -8.63 -0.44
CA SER A 246 -10.14 -9.16 -0.06
C SER A 246 -9.95 -10.64 -0.46
N ARG A 247 -11.06 -11.40 -0.55
CA ARG A 247 -11.04 -12.81 -0.99
C ARG A 247 -10.90 -12.94 -2.51
N CYS A 248 -11.34 -11.96 -3.30
CA CYS A 248 -11.13 -11.97 -4.74
C CYS A 248 -9.64 -12.01 -5.09
N ALA A 249 -8.81 -11.27 -4.34
CA ALA A 249 -7.37 -11.20 -4.54
C ALA A 249 -6.61 -12.47 -4.11
N THR A 250 -7.19 -13.31 -3.25
CA THR A 250 -6.51 -14.53 -2.74
C THR A 250 -6.84 -15.80 -3.53
N THR A 251 -7.84 -15.76 -4.42
CA THR A 251 -8.23 -16.90 -5.26
C THR A 251 -7.12 -17.35 -6.22
N GLU A 252 -6.17 -16.48 -6.58
CA GLU A 252 -4.97 -16.84 -7.36
C GLU A 252 -4.12 -17.94 -6.68
N MET A 253 -4.04 -17.94 -5.34
CA MET A 253 -3.19 -18.91 -4.63
C MET A 253 -3.71 -20.36 -4.68
N ARG A 254 -5.01 -20.58 -4.94
CA ARG A 254 -5.57 -21.94 -5.01
C ARG A 254 -5.67 -22.49 -6.43
N ALA A 255 -5.92 -21.63 -7.43
CA ALA A 255 -6.03 -22.10 -8.81
C ALA A 255 -4.65 -22.36 -9.45
N GLY A 256 -3.64 -21.54 -9.15
CA GLY A 256 -2.28 -21.72 -9.69
C GLY A 256 -1.54 -22.95 -9.16
N VAL A 257 -1.86 -23.38 -7.93
CA VAL A 257 -1.24 -24.59 -7.32
C VAL A 257 -1.83 -25.89 -7.90
N LEU A 258 -3.07 -25.86 -8.41
CA LEU A 258 -3.70 -27.04 -9.00
C LEU A 258 -3.49 -27.18 -10.51
N ALA A 259 -3.04 -26.13 -11.20
CA ALA A 259 -2.78 -26.16 -12.64
C ALA A 259 -1.32 -26.54 -13.01
N GLY A 260 -0.42 -26.69 -12.03
CA GLY A 260 1.00 -27.04 -12.24
C GLY A 260 1.38 -28.49 -11.91
N SER A 261 0.40 -29.38 -11.75
CA SER A 261 0.62 -30.80 -11.43
C SER A 261 0.00 -31.72 -12.48
N TRP A 262 0.45 -31.58 -13.73
CA TRP A 262 0.34 -32.59 -14.79
C TRP A 262 1.58 -32.54 -15.67
#